data_AF-A0A1M5YWX3-F1
#
_entry.id   AF-A0A1M5YWX3-F1
#
_cell.length_a   1.000
_cell.length_b   1.000
_cell.length_c   1.000
_cell.angle_alpha   90.00
_cell.angle_beta   90.00
_cell.angle_gamma   90.00
#
_symmetry.space_group_name_H-M   'P 1'
#
loop_
_entity.id
_entity.type
_entity.pdbx_description
1 polymer ?
#
loop_
_entity_poly.entity_id
_entity_poly.type
_entity_poly.pdbx_seq_one_letter_code
_entity_poly.pdbx_strand_id
1 'polypeptide(L)'
;MDNDAIDKILDQYQGQAGSLIRAMMEIQEEEHWLPREVLAKISVTLGVPFSRVLRIASYYKTFSLTPKGRHEIQICTGTACHIRGAQEVLDAVEELTGIKPGETDLDQKFSLET
;
A
#
# COMPACT_ATOMS: atom_id res chain seq x y z
N MET A 1 10.60 10.17 -2.87
CA MET A 1 9.65 10.92 -2.02
C MET A 1 9.60 12.35 -2.53
N ASP A 2 8.82 12.57 -3.59
CA ASP A 2 8.59 13.91 -4.12
C ASP A 2 7.49 14.57 -3.28
N ASN A 3 7.92 15.25 -2.20
CA ASN A 3 7.01 15.82 -1.20
C ASN A 3 6.06 16.88 -1.81
N ASP A 4 6.44 17.44 -2.95
CA ASP A 4 5.73 18.48 -3.73
C ASP A 4 4.44 17.95 -4.39
N ALA A 5 4.42 16.68 -4.79
CA ALA A 5 3.23 16.08 -5.39
C ALA A 5 2.15 15.80 -4.32
N ILE A 6 2.57 15.26 -3.18
CA ILE A 6 1.71 15.03 -2.01
C ILE A 6 1.11 16.36 -1.52
N ASP A 7 1.89 17.45 -1.50
CA ASP A 7 1.39 18.77 -1.13
C ASP A 7 0.30 19.26 -2.08
N LYS A 8 0.47 19.08 -3.40
CA LYS A 8 -0.55 19.45 -4.39
C LYS A 8 -1.85 18.67 -4.21
N ILE A 9 -1.76 17.36 -3.93
CA ILE A 9 -2.95 16.53 -3.67
C ILE A 9 -3.65 17.04 -2.41
N LEU A 10 -2.90 17.27 -1.33
CA LEU A 10 -3.46 17.73 -0.06
C LEU A 10 -4.11 19.11 -0.14
N ASP A 11 -3.57 20.01 -0.97
CA ASP A 11 -4.13 21.34 -1.19
C ASP A 11 -5.52 21.31 -1.83
N GLN A 12 -5.84 20.28 -2.61
CA GLN A 12 -7.17 20.10 -3.20
C GLN A 12 -8.25 19.73 -2.17
N TYR A 13 -7.86 19.20 -1.01
CA TYR A 13 -8.78 18.68 0.01
C TYR A 13 -8.81 19.48 1.32
N GLN A 14 -8.16 20.66 1.37
CA GLN A 14 -8.07 21.45 2.59
C GLN A 14 -9.44 21.69 3.25
N GLY A 15 -9.52 21.37 4.54
CA GLY A 15 -10.68 21.68 5.40
C GLY A 15 -11.85 20.70 5.34
N GLN A 16 -11.76 19.59 4.59
CA GLN A 16 -12.83 18.59 4.54
C GLN A 16 -12.40 17.27 5.20
N ALA A 17 -12.73 17.09 6.48
CA ALA A 17 -12.45 15.84 7.20
C ALA A 17 -13.09 14.59 6.55
N GLY A 18 -14.12 14.76 5.71
CA GLY A 18 -14.72 13.70 4.91
C GLY A 18 -13.86 13.23 3.73
N SER A 19 -12.84 14.02 3.35
CA SER A 19 -11.96 13.76 2.21
C SER A 19 -10.71 12.94 2.56
N LEU A 20 -10.55 12.56 3.83
CA LEU A 20 -9.39 11.79 4.31
C LEU A 20 -9.14 10.51 3.50
N ILE A 21 -10.18 9.72 3.24
CA ILE A 21 -10.04 8.47 2.47
C ILE A 21 -9.64 8.78 1.01
N ARG A 22 -10.20 9.84 0.40
CA ARG A 22 -9.87 10.23 -0.98
C ARG A 22 -8.42 10.69 -1.10
N ALA A 23 -7.97 11.57 -0.20
CA ALA A 23 -6.58 12.01 -0.15
C ALA A 23 -5.62 10.83 0.04
N MET A 24 -5.93 9.89 0.94
CA MET A 24 -5.11 8.69 1.14
C MET A 24 -5.08 7.78 -0.10
N MET A 25 -6.19 7.62 -0.82
CA MET A 25 -6.23 6.82 -2.05
C MET A 25 -5.37 7.43 -3.16
N GLU A 26 -5.47 8.74 -3.37
CA GLU A 26 -4.73 9.45 -4.42
C GLU A 26 -3.21 9.46 -4.14
N ILE A 27 -2.82 9.67 -2.89
CA ILE A 27 -1.40 9.57 -2.49
C ILE A 27 -0.87 8.14 -2.64
N GLN A 28 -1.69 7.12 -2.31
CA GLN A 28 -1.28 5.74 -2.50
C GLN A 28 -1.21 5.35 -3.98
N GLU A 29 -2.04 5.92 -4.86
CA GLU A 29 -1.94 5.68 -6.30
C GLU A 29 -0.61 6.20 -6.86
N GLU A 30 -0.11 7.32 -6.33
CA GLU A 30 1.17 7.90 -6.73
C GLU A 30 2.37 7.15 -6.12
N GLU A 31 2.38 6.95 -4.81
CA GLU A 31 3.54 6.40 -4.08
C GLU A 31 3.46 4.89 -3.81
N HIS A 32 2.36 4.22 -4.18
CA HIS A 32 2.08 2.77 -4.01
C HIS A 32 1.96 2.28 -2.55
N TRP A 33 2.40 3.09 -1.59
CA TRP A 33 2.25 2.86 -0.15
C TRP A 33 2.17 4.17 0.62
N LEU A 34 1.82 4.10 1.90
CA LEU A 34 1.63 5.26 2.79
C LEU A 34 2.63 5.23 3.95
N PRO A 35 3.78 5.95 3.80
CA PRO A 35 4.74 6.13 4.87
C PRO A 35 4.14 6.81 6.10
N ARG A 36 4.75 6.59 7.25
CA ARG A 36 4.32 7.26 8.50
C ARG A 36 4.45 8.78 8.39
N GLU A 37 5.48 9.29 7.71
CA GLU A 37 5.65 10.74 7.49
C GLU A 37 4.47 11.32 6.69
N VAL A 38 4.02 10.61 5.67
CA VAL A 38 2.88 11.00 4.82
C VAL A 38 1.58 11.02 5.62
N LEU A 39 1.33 9.99 6.45
CA LEU A 39 0.16 9.96 7.33
C LEU A 39 0.17 11.11 8.36
N ALA A 40 1.36 11.47 8.87
CA ALA A 40 1.51 12.60 9.77
C ALA A 40 1.21 13.92 9.05
N LYS A 41 1.66 14.07 7.80
CA LYS A 41 1.37 15.23 6.96
C LYS A 41 -0.13 15.37 6.69
N ILE A 42 -0.80 14.29 6.29
CA ILE A 42 -2.26 14.23 6.09
C ILE A 42 -3.01 14.67 7.36
N SER A 43 -2.55 14.20 8.54
CA SER A 43 -3.14 14.56 9.83
C SER A 43 -3.09 16.07 10.10
N VAL A 44 -1.94 16.70 9.83
CA VAL A 44 -1.75 18.15 10.01
C VAL A 44 -2.59 18.94 9.01
N THR A 45 -2.55 18.59 7.72
CA THR A 45 -3.22 19.37 6.66
C THR A 45 -4.75 19.29 6.73
N LEU A 46 -5.30 18.12 7.07
CA LEU A 46 -6.75 17.95 7.20
C LEU A 46 -7.28 18.30 8.60
N GLY A 47 -6.40 18.63 9.55
CA GLY A 47 -6.78 18.91 10.94
C GLY A 47 -7.41 17.71 11.66
N VAL A 48 -7.05 16.48 11.25
CA VAL A 48 -7.60 15.24 11.81
C VAL A 48 -6.58 14.61 12.75
N PRO A 49 -6.96 14.11 13.94
CA PRO A 49 -6.02 13.45 14.85
C PRO A 49 -5.28 12.28 14.17
N PHE A 50 -3.96 12.20 14.37
CA PHE A 50 -3.11 11.15 13.78
C PHE A 50 -3.61 9.74 14.12
N SER A 51 -4.16 9.54 15.32
CA SER A 51 -4.78 8.27 15.73
C SER A 51 -5.95 7.84 14.83
N ARG A 52 -6.74 8.79 14.32
CA ARG A 52 -7.84 8.52 13.39
C ARG A 52 -7.33 8.17 12.00
N VAL A 53 -6.29 8.86 11.53
CA VAL A 53 -5.61 8.56 10.26
C VAL A 53 -5.02 7.16 10.29
N LEU A 54 -4.25 6.83 11.33
CA LEU A 54 -3.64 5.52 11.50
C LEU A 54 -4.69 4.41 11.60
N ARG A 55 -5.79 4.64 12.34
CA ARG A 55 -6.89 3.68 12.44
C ARG A 55 -7.49 3.35 11.07
N ILE A 56 -7.71 4.36 10.23
CA ILE A 56 -8.25 4.16 8.87
C ILE A 56 -7.23 3.42 8.01
N ALA A 57 -5.96 3.85 8.03
CA ALA A 57 -4.89 3.20 7.28
C ALA A 57 -4.70 1.72 7.66
N SER A 58 -4.84 1.37 8.94
CA SER A 58 -4.73 -0.01 9.41
C SER A 58 -5.98 -0.86 9.18
N TYR A 59 -7.16 -0.22 9.06
CA TYR A 59 -8.44 -0.94 8.99
C TYR A 59 -8.78 -1.36 7.56
N TYR A 60 -8.53 -0.49 6.58
CA TYR A 60 -8.79 -0.81 5.19
C TYR A 60 -7.59 -1.52 4.57
N LYS A 61 -7.78 -2.78 4.15
CA LYS A 61 -6.75 -3.57 3.44
C LYS A 61 -6.22 -2.90 2.17
N THR A 62 -6.97 -1.97 1.59
CA THR A 62 -6.54 -1.20 0.42
C THR A 62 -5.29 -0.39 0.72
N PHE A 63 -5.16 0.18 1.93
CA PHE A 63 -4.02 0.99 2.31
C PHE A 63 -2.84 0.12 2.72
N SER A 64 -1.70 0.33 2.09
CA SER A 64 -0.45 -0.37 2.39
C SER A 64 0.47 0.55 3.19
N LEU A 65 0.82 0.12 4.41
CA LEU A 65 1.74 0.84 5.30
C LEU A 65 3.20 0.43 5.08
N THR A 66 3.42 -0.63 4.31
CA THR A 66 4.71 -1.15 3.92
C THR A 66 4.98 -0.82 2.46
N PRO A 67 6.25 -0.64 2.06
CA PRO A 67 6.61 -0.45 0.67
C PRO A 67 5.98 -1.53 -0.21
N LYS A 68 5.28 -1.11 -1.26
CA LYS A 68 4.79 -2.02 -2.30
C LYS A 68 5.50 -1.73 -3.59
N GLY A 69 5.81 -2.80 -4.30
CA GLY A 69 6.38 -2.74 -5.62
C GLY A 69 5.36 -2.26 -6.64
N ARG A 70 5.84 -1.82 -7.80
CA ARG A 70 5.01 -1.42 -8.94
C ARG A 70 4.00 -2.50 -9.36
N HIS A 71 4.37 -3.77 -9.22
CA HIS A 71 3.54 -4.90 -9.58
C HIS A 71 3.28 -5.80 -8.36
N GLU A 72 2.01 -5.91 -7.98
CA GLU A 72 1.57 -6.84 -6.93
C GLU A 72 1.21 -8.20 -7.55
N ILE A 73 1.87 -9.25 -7.09
CA ILE A 73 1.65 -10.63 -7.50
C ILE A 73 0.89 -11.32 -6.36
N GLN A 74 -0.35 -11.73 -6.62
CA GLN A 74 -1.20 -12.37 -5.61
C GLN A 74 -1.50 -13.81 -6.02
N ILE A 75 -1.01 -14.78 -5.25
CA ILE A 75 -1.13 -16.21 -5.56
C ILE A 75 -2.12 -16.87 -4.60
N CYS A 76 -3.23 -17.37 -5.12
CA CYS A 76 -4.20 -18.10 -4.31
C CYS A 76 -3.58 -19.37 -3.71
N THR A 77 -3.47 -19.43 -2.39
CA THR A 77 -3.02 -20.62 -1.63
C THR A 77 -4.17 -21.35 -0.93
N GLY A 78 -5.42 -20.99 -1.22
CA GLY A 78 -6.61 -21.65 -0.64
C GLY A 78 -6.72 -23.12 -1.03
N THR A 79 -7.56 -23.89 -0.32
CA THR A 79 -7.63 -25.36 -0.44
C THR A 79 -7.83 -25.86 -1.89
N ALA A 80 -8.68 -25.18 -2.67
CA ALA A 80 -8.92 -25.55 -4.06
C ALA A 80 -7.70 -25.28 -4.97
N CYS A 81 -6.97 -24.20 -4.71
CA CYS A 81 -5.75 -23.83 -5.44
C CYS A 81 -4.60 -24.75 -5.03
N HIS A 82 -4.49 -25.09 -3.75
CA HIS A 82 -3.48 -26.00 -3.21
C HIS A 82 -3.53 -27.40 -3.88
N ILE A 83 -4.73 -27.99 -4.01
CA ILE A 83 -4.90 -29.30 -4.69
C ILE A 83 -4.52 -29.23 -6.18
N ARG A 84 -4.59 -28.03 -6.78
CA ARG A 84 -4.25 -27.78 -8.19
C ARG A 84 -2.78 -27.42 -8.43
N GLY A 85 -1.93 -27.47 -7.40
CA GLY A 85 -0.50 -27.14 -7.54
C GLY A 85 -0.17 -25.66 -7.33
N ALA A 86 -0.97 -24.91 -6.56
CA ALA A 86 -0.64 -23.51 -6.25
C ALA A 86 0.74 -23.34 -5.57
N GLN A 87 1.22 -24.36 -4.86
CA GLN A 87 2.56 -24.34 -4.30
C GLN A 87 3.63 -24.28 -5.38
N GLU A 88 3.47 -25.02 -6.48
CA GLU A 88 4.44 -25.04 -7.59
C GLU A 88 4.50 -23.69 -8.30
N VAL A 89 3.35 -22.99 -8.37
CA VAL A 89 3.28 -21.62 -8.90
C VAL A 89 3.97 -20.65 -7.96
N LEU A 90 3.76 -20.78 -6.65
CA LEU A 90 4.41 -19.96 -5.64
C LEU A 90 5.94 -20.14 -5.70
N ASP A 91 6.42 -21.38 -5.67
CA ASP A 91 7.84 -21.71 -5.69
C ASP A 91 8.52 -21.15 -6.96
N ALA A 92 7.87 -21.27 -8.12
CA ALA A 92 8.38 -20.72 -9.38
C ALA A 92 8.45 -19.18 -9.37
N VAL A 93 7.47 -18.52 -8.76
CA VAL A 93 7.48 -17.06 -8.62
C VAL A 93 8.55 -16.61 -7.64
N GLU A 94 8.73 -17.30 -6.51
CA GLU A 94 9.83 -17.04 -5.57
C GLU A 94 11.20 -17.22 -6.23
N GLU A 95 11.39 -18.26 -7.07
CA GLU A 95 12.64 -18.49 -7.80
C GLU A 95 12.94 -17.39 -8.84
N LEU A 96 11.91 -16.92 -9.55
CA LEU A 96 12.06 -15.88 -10.59
C LEU A 96 12.27 -14.48 -10.02
N THR A 97 11.62 -14.18 -8.90
CA THR A 97 11.61 -12.82 -8.32
C THR A 97 12.59 -12.66 -7.16
N GLY A 98 13.00 -13.77 -6.52
CA GLY A 98 13.88 -13.76 -5.36
C GLY A 98 13.26 -13.23 -4.07
N ILE A 99 11.94 -13.00 -4.04
CA ILE A 99 11.19 -12.49 -2.88
C ILE A 99 10.20 -13.54 -2.36
N LYS A 100 9.94 -13.53 -1.05
CA LYS A 100 8.96 -14.43 -0.40
C LYS A 100 7.57 -13.79 -0.28
N PRO A 101 6.52 -14.58 0.03
CA PRO A 101 5.23 -14.04 0.43
C PRO A 101 5.35 -13.00 1.55
N GLY A 102 4.75 -11.83 1.33
CA GLY A 102 4.80 -10.66 2.21
C GLY A 102 6.03 -9.77 2.01
N GLU A 103 6.93 -10.11 1.08
CA GLU A 103 8.13 -9.32 0.77
C GLU A 103 7.96 -8.50 -0.51
N THR A 104 8.79 -7.47 -0.61
CA THR A 104 8.88 -6.59 -1.78
C THR A 104 10.34 -6.47 -2.17
N ASP A 105 10.59 -6.51 -3.48
CA ASP A 105 11.93 -6.45 -4.05
C ASP A 105 12.64 -5.12 -3.71
N LEU A 106 13.97 -5.14 -3.65
CA LEU A 106 14.81 -3.98 -3.36
C LEU A 106 14.63 -2.85 -4.38
N ASP A 107 14.37 -3.21 -5.64
CA ASP A 107 14.05 -2.26 -6.72
C ASP A 107 12.61 -1.74 -6.67
N GLN A 108 11.79 -2.16 -5.70
CA GLN A 108 10.36 -1.85 -5.60
C GLN A 108 9.60 -2.16 -6.90
N LYS A 109 10.00 -3.20 -7.62
CA LYS A 109 9.33 -3.65 -8.86
C LYS A 109 8.20 -4.62 -8.57
N PHE A 110 8.43 -5.58 -7.67
CA PHE A 110 7.48 -6.66 -7.38
C PHE A 110 7.22 -6.78 -5.89
N SER A 111 5.96 -7.04 -5.54
CA SER A 111 5.53 -7.49 -4.21
C SER A 111 4.80 -8.83 -4.36
N LEU A 112 5.07 -9.78 -3.49
CA LEU A 112 4.46 -11.10 -3.53
C LEU A 112 3.53 -11.29 -2.32
N GLU A 113 2.28 -11.68 -2.56
CA GLU A 113 1.26 -11.94 -1.54
C GLU A 113 0.56 -13.28 -1.85
N THR A 114 0.05 -13.96 -0.80
CA THR A 114 -0.60 -15.29 -0.89
C THR A 114 -1.93 -15.38 -0.18
#